data_AF-A0A2W2JM31-F1
#
_entry.id   AF-A0A2W2JM31-F1
#
_cell.length_a   1.000
_cell.length_b   1.000
_cell.length_c   1.000
_cell.angle_alpha   90.00
_cell.angle_beta   90.00
_cell.angle_gamma   90.00
#
_symmetry.space_group_name_H-M   'P 1'
#
loop_
_entity.id
_entity.type
_entity.pdbx_description
1 polymer ?
#
loop_
_entity_poly.entity_id
_entity_poly.type
_entity_poly.pdbx_seq_one_letter_code
_entity_poly.pdbx_strand_id
1 'polypeptide(L)'
;DRGTGRGGLCVRLDEAHHYEVEAGDGEVGVVARIGPLRQTVVRRPVPAGPLPLTVTIRTSGLVPASPELTDGGTTGPDTIAFWLGDPDAPDARPLAELDGRYLSTEVACGFTGRVIGMYATKGAVAFDWFEYAPAPAPSV
;
A
#
# COMPACT_ATOMS: atom_id res chain seq x y z
N ASP A 1 -9.70 -4.15 24.59
CA ASP A 1 -8.32 -4.63 24.75
C ASP A 1 -7.43 -3.80 23.84
N ARG A 2 -6.28 -3.33 24.33
CA ARG A 2 -5.27 -2.65 23.49
C ARG A 2 -4.55 -3.75 22.74
N GLY A 3 -5.22 -4.30 21.72
CA GLY A 3 -4.80 -5.55 21.09
C GLY A 3 -3.31 -5.52 20.77
N THR A 4 -2.58 -6.53 21.21
CA THR A 4 -1.20 -6.83 20.76
C THR A 4 -1.19 -7.33 19.31
N GLY A 5 -2.26 -7.02 18.59
CA GLY A 5 -2.52 -7.44 17.24
C GLY A 5 -1.66 -6.66 16.25
N ARG A 6 -1.42 -7.30 15.13
CA ARG A 6 -0.67 -6.74 14.01
C ARG A 6 -1.44 -7.02 12.74
N GLY A 7 -1.65 -5.98 11.94
CA GLY A 7 -2.43 -6.07 10.71
C GLY A 7 -2.69 -4.70 10.10
N GLY A 8 -3.44 -4.68 9.01
CA GLY A 8 -3.74 -3.45 8.30
C GLY A 8 -4.34 -3.72 6.93
N LEU A 9 -3.91 -2.96 5.92
CA LEU A 9 -4.38 -3.10 4.54
C LEU A 9 -3.30 -3.71 3.65
N CYS A 10 -3.73 -4.57 2.73
CA CYS A 10 -2.87 -5.24 1.78
C CYS A 10 -3.38 -5.05 0.35
N VAL A 11 -2.50 -4.65 -0.56
CA VAL A 11 -2.68 -4.79 -2.00
C VAL A 11 -1.98 -6.07 -2.42
N ARG A 12 -2.76 -7.08 -2.78
CA ARG A 12 -2.29 -8.45 -2.97
C ARG A 12 -2.56 -8.93 -4.38
N LEU A 13 -1.53 -9.48 -5.02
CA LEU A 13 -1.71 -10.30 -6.21
C LEU A 13 -1.63 -11.80 -5.86
N ASP A 14 -0.57 -12.20 -5.13
CA ASP A 14 -0.36 -13.57 -4.64
C ASP A 14 0.53 -13.62 -3.36
N GLU A 15 0.84 -14.81 -2.85
CA GLU A 15 1.61 -15.06 -1.61
C GLU A 15 3.04 -14.49 -1.65
N ALA A 16 3.58 -14.25 -2.84
CA ALA A 16 4.91 -13.71 -3.08
C ALA A 16 4.90 -12.28 -3.67
N HIS A 17 3.73 -11.72 -3.98
CA HIS A 17 3.57 -10.40 -4.58
C HIS A 17 2.44 -9.65 -3.87
N HIS A 18 2.81 -8.86 -2.86
CA HIS A 18 1.88 -8.02 -2.12
C HIS A 18 2.60 -6.87 -1.42
N TYR A 19 1.88 -5.77 -1.30
CA TYR A 19 2.30 -4.60 -0.52
C TYR A 19 1.33 -4.37 0.62
N GLU A 20 1.86 -3.97 1.78
CA GLU A 20 1.09 -3.86 3.01
C GLU A 20 1.36 -2.51 3.68
N VAL A 21 0.33 -1.89 4.25
CA VAL A 21 0.48 -0.95 5.35
C VAL A 21 -0.02 -1.62 6.62
N GLU A 22 0.90 -1.85 7.56
CA GLU A 22 0.67 -2.65 8.76
C GLU A 22 0.87 -1.79 10.01
N ALA A 23 -0.07 -1.85 10.94
CA ALA A 23 0.04 -1.29 12.27
C ALA A 23 0.21 -2.41 13.31
N GLY A 24 1.06 -2.17 14.31
CA GLY A 24 1.28 -3.08 15.43
C GLY A 24 2.49 -2.70 16.25
N ASP A 25 2.47 -3.04 17.54
CA ASP A 25 3.55 -2.76 18.50
C ASP A 25 3.93 -1.26 18.58
N GLY A 26 2.95 -0.35 18.44
CA GLY A 26 3.14 1.11 18.56
C GLY A 26 3.68 1.80 17.30
N GLU A 27 3.79 1.07 16.20
CA GLU A 27 4.34 1.56 14.93
C GLU A 27 3.38 1.27 13.78
N VAL A 28 3.48 2.06 12.71
CA VAL A 28 2.98 1.74 11.38
C VAL A 28 4.16 1.56 10.42
N GLY A 29 4.08 0.61 9.50
CA GLY A 29 5.10 0.40 8.49
C GLY A 29 4.52 -0.04 7.15
N VAL A 30 5.29 0.20 6.09
CA VAL A 30 4.95 -0.31 4.75
C VAL A 30 5.89 -1.46 4.42
N VAL A 31 5.33 -2.60 4.01
CA VAL A 31 6.06 -3.79 3.62
C VAL A 31 5.87 -4.06 2.14
N ALA A 32 6.97 -4.29 1.42
CA ALA A 32 6.98 -4.76 0.06
C ALA A 32 7.39 -6.24 0.03
N ARG A 33 6.55 -7.11 -0.54
CA ARG A 33 6.88 -8.50 -0.90
C ARG A 33 6.88 -8.63 -2.42
N ILE A 34 8.04 -8.96 -2.98
CA ILE A 34 8.27 -9.11 -4.42
C ILE A 34 9.08 -10.40 -4.64
N GLY A 35 8.40 -11.48 -5.03
CA GLY A 35 8.98 -12.82 -5.09
C GLY A 35 9.63 -13.22 -3.75
N PRO A 36 10.95 -13.49 -3.74
CA PRO A 36 11.67 -13.83 -2.51
C PRO A 36 12.00 -12.62 -1.63
N LEU A 37 11.95 -11.39 -2.15
CA LEU A 37 12.29 -10.19 -1.39
C LEU A 37 11.11 -9.78 -0.50
N ARG A 38 11.35 -9.65 0.81
CA ARG A 38 10.43 -9.00 1.74
C ARG A 38 11.15 -7.90 2.50
N GLN A 39 10.71 -6.66 2.32
CA GLN A 39 11.36 -5.49 2.91
C GLN A 39 10.33 -4.58 3.56
N THR A 40 10.59 -4.15 4.80
CA THR A 40 9.91 -2.99 5.36
C THR A 40 10.60 -1.74 4.85
N VAL A 41 9.91 -0.95 4.02
CA VAL A 41 10.48 0.22 3.35
C VAL A 41 10.41 1.49 4.22
N VAL A 42 9.48 1.52 5.18
CA VAL A 42 9.33 2.61 6.15
C VAL A 42 8.73 2.08 7.46
N ARG A 43 9.11 2.71 8.58
CA ARG A 43 8.46 2.56 9.89
C ARG A 43 8.30 3.93 10.53
N ARG A 44 7.20 4.14 11.24
CA ARG A 44 6.92 5.36 12.00
C ARG A 44 6.18 5.03 13.30
N PRO A 45 6.57 5.65 14.43
CA PRO A 45 5.80 5.54 15.65
C PRO A 45 4.43 6.18 15.48
N VAL A 46 3.41 5.61 16.11
CA VAL A 46 2.04 6.12 16.06
C VAL A 46 1.44 6.24 17.47
N PRO A 47 0.56 7.23 17.70
CA PRO A 47 -0.14 7.32 18.98
C PRO A 47 -1.05 6.11 19.18
N ALA A 48 -1.39 5.85 20.44
CA ALA A 48 -2.43 4.87 20.75
C ALA A 48 -3.80 5.37 20.29
N GLY A 49 -4.61 4.47 19.76
CA GLY A 49 -5.99 4.76 19.33
C GLY A 49 -6.29 4.21 17.94
N PRO A 50 -7.47 4.54 17.37
CA PRO A 50 -7.81 4.21 16.00
C PRO A 50 -6.81 4.84 15.01
N LEU A 51 -6.42 4.07 14.01
CA LEU A 51 -5.47 4.50 12.97
C LEU A 51 -6.16 4.35 11.61
N PRO A 52 -6.57 5.45 10.96
CA PRO A 52 -7.02 5.38 9.57
C PRO A 52 -5.85 5.02 8.68
N LEU A 53 -5.97 3.94 7.92
CA LEU A 53 -4.99 3.51 6.93
C LEU A 53 -5.61 3.68 5.55
N THR A 54 -4.88 4.32 4.64
CA THR A 54 -5.38 4.58 3.29
C THR A 54 -4.39 4.07 2.26
N VAL A 55 -4.91 3.50 1.17
CA VAL A 55 -4.15 3.14 -0.01
C VAL A 55 -4.71 3.92 -1.19
N THR A 56 -3.85 4.62 -1.93
CA THR A 56 -4.24 5.28 -3.18
C THR A 56 -3.45 4.69 -4.35
N ILE A 57 -4.10 4.63 -5.52
CA ILE A 57 -3.51 4.12 -6.75
C ILE A 57 -3.67 5.18 -7.83
N ARG A 58 -2.59 5.55 -8.50
CA ARG A 58 -2.60 6.56 -9.56
C ARG A 58 -1.84 6.10 -10.79
N THR A 59 -2.31 6.53 -11.96
CA THR A 59 -1.69 6.22 -13.27
C THR A 59 -0.91 7.41 -13.86
N SER A 60 -0.83 8.52 -13.13
CA SER A 60 -0.07 9.73 -13.47
C SER A 60 0.94 10.07 -12.38
N GLY A 61 2.04 10.76 -12.73
CA GLY A 61 3.07 11.12 -11.74
C GLY A 61 3.64 9.88 -11.06
N LEU A 62 4.00 8.88 -11.87
CA LEU A 62 4.42 7.57 -11.40
C LEU A 62 5.81 7.63 -10.76
N VAL A 63 6.04 6.80 -9.75
CA VAL A 63 7.39 6.48 -9.25
C VAL A 63 8.17 5.80 -10.38
N PRO A 64 9.35 6.32 -10.77
CA PRO A 64 10.14 5.71 -11.83
C PRO A 64 10.79 4.41 -11.35
N ALA A 65 10.95 3.45 -12.26
CA ALA A 65 11.63 2.18 -11.98
C ALA A 65 13.13 2.36 -11.67
N SER A 66 13.73 3.41 -12.25
CA SER A 66 15.11 3.82 -12.01
C SER A 66 15.13 5.34 -11.80
N PRO A 67 15.87 5.85 -10.81
CA PRO A 67 16.00 7.30 -10.55
C PRO A 67 16.47 8.11 -11.76
N GLU A 68 17.17 7.47 -12.70
CA GLU A 68 17.75 8.10 -13.89
C GLU A 68 16.77 8.14 -15.08
N LEU A 69 15.59 7.51 -14.94
CA LEU A 69 14.56 7.42 -15.99
C LEU A 69 13.33 8.25 -15.58
N THR A 70 13.52 9.55 -15.44
CA THR A 70 12.46 10.50 -15.01
C THR A 70 11.78 11.23 -16.16
N ASP A 71 12.39 11.18 -17.34
CA ASP A 71 12.24 12.17 -18.41
C ASP A 71 11.86 11.56 -19.76
N GLY A 72 11.74 10.23 -19.83
CA GLY A 72 11.36 9.46 -21.04
C GLY A 72 9.94 8.85 -21.02
N GLY A 73 9.13 9.21 -20.01
CA GLY A 73 7.85 8.54 -19.73
C GLY A 73 8.05 7.40 -18.75
N THR A 74 7.60 7.59 -17.50
CA THR A 74 7.66 6.54 -16.49
C THR A 74 6.85 5.33 -16.96
N THR A 75 7.51 4.16 -17.05
CA THR A 75 6.98 2.95 -17.70
C THR A 75 6.36 1.99 -16.69
N GLY A 76 5.40 2.44 -15.88
CA GLY A 76 4.70 1.61 -14.90
C GLY A 76 3.19 1.60 -15.14
N PRO A 77 2.45 0.54 -14.73
CA PRO A 77 0.99 0.55 -14.83
C PRO A 77 0.38 1.61 -13.90
N ASP A 78 0.93 1.74 -12.70
CA ASP A 78 0.50 2.70 -11.68
C ASP A 78 1.54 2.83 -10.56
N THR A 79 1.28 3.78 -9.65
CA THR A 79 1.94 3.90 -8.35
C THR A 79 0.94 3.64 -7.25
N ILE A 80 1.35 2.84 -6.27
CA ILE A 80 0.57 2.52 -5.07
C ILE A 80 1.18 3.29 -3.90
N ALA A 81 0.42 4.20 -3.31
CA ALA A 81 0.84 5.01 -2.18
C ALA A 81 0.08 4.59 -0.91
N PHE A 82 0.82 4.55 0.20
CA PHE A 82 0.32 4.12 1.51
C PHE A 82 0.34 5.29 2.47
N TRP A 83 -0.74 5.49 3.21
CA TRP A 83 -0.94 6.67 4.04
C TRP A 83 -1.38 6.29 5.45
N LEU A 84 -0.98 7.11 6.41
CA LEU A 84 -1.60 7.18 7.72
C LEU A 84 -2.50 8.41 7.72
N GLY A 85 -3.81 8.21 7.78
CA GLY A 85 -4.81 9.27 7.69
C GLY A 85 -5.35 9.52 6.28
N ASP A 86 -6.04 10.66 6.16
CA ASP A 86 -6.65 11.16 4.93
C ASP A 86 -5.55 11.72 3.98
N PRO A 87 -5.43 11.21 2.74
CA PRO A 87 -4.48 11.72 1.75
C PRO A 87 -4.76 13.16 1.31
N ASP A 88 -5.97 13.69 1.50
CA ASP A 88 -6.36 15.05 1.11
C ASP A 88 -6.16 16.10 2.22
N ALA A 89 -5.69 15.68 3.40
CA ALA A 89 -5.40 16.61 4.49
C ALA A 89 -4.21 17.54 4.15
N PRO A 90 -4.17 18.81 4.64
CA PRO A 90 -3.16 19.80 4.24
C PRO A 90 -1.71 19.37 4.42
N ASP A 91 -1.41 18.60 5.47
CA ASP A 91 -0.07 18.11 5.80
C ASP A 91 0.10 16.60 5.48
N ALA A 92 -0.80 16.04 4.67
CA ALA A 92 -0.73 14.64 4.28
C ALA A 92 0.53 14.37 3.45
N ARG A 93 1.20 13.28 3.77
CA ARG A 93 2.32 12.73 3.00
C ARG A 93 2.24 11.22 3.03
N PRO A 94 2.55 10.54 1.92
CA PRO A 94 2.56 9.09 1.92
C PRO A 94 3.68 8.60 2.84
N LEU A 95 3.42 7.50 3.55
CA LEU A 95 4.45 6.76 4.27
C LEU A 95 5.47 6.19 3.27
N ALA A 96 4.98 5.67 2.15
CA ALA A 96 5.78 5.20 1.03
C ALA A 96 4.95 5.19 -0.25
N GLU A 97 5.64 5.27 -1.39
CA GLU A 97 5.09 5.08 -2.73
C GLU A 97 5.89 3.97 -3.42
N LEU A 98 5.18 3.00 -4.00
CA LEU A 98 5.79 1.82 -4.62
C LEU A 98 5.29 1.66 -6.05
N ASP A 99 6.20 1.26 -6.94
CA ASP A 99 5.91 0.96 -8.35
C ASP A 99 5.00 -0.27 -8.44
N GLY A 100 3.78 -0.10 -8.97
CA GLY A 100 2.79 -1.15 -9.07
C GLY A 100 3.16 -2.26 -10.06
N ARG A 101 4.18 -2.06 -10.91
CA ARG A 101 4.68 -3.08 -11.84
C ARG A 101 4.98 -4.40 -11.15
N TYR A 102 5.51 -4.37 -9.92
CA TYR A 102 5.86 -5.59 -9.20
C TYR A 102 4.66 -6.37 -8.65
N LEU A 103 3.46 -5.81 -8.74
CA LEU A 103 2.18 -6.48 -8.47
C LEU A 103 1.36 -6.66 -9.76
N SER A 104 2.03 -6.78 -10.91
CA SER A 104 1.43 -7.13 -12.19
C SER A 104 1.54 -8.63 -12.48
N THR A 105 0.67 -9.14 -13.35
CA THR A 105 0.75 -10.51 -13.87
C THR A 105 2.01 -10.76 -14.69
N GLU A 106 2.58 -9.73 -15.30
CA GLU A 106 3.81 -9.81 -16.09
C GLU A 106 5.03 -10.09 -15.20
N VAL A 107 5.00 -9.64 -13.94
CA VAL A 107 6.06 -9.90 -12.95
C VAL A 107 5.74 -11.14 -12.12
N ALA A 108 4.52 -11.26 -11.60
CA ALA A 108 4.15 -12.35 -10.69
C ALA A 108 3.76 -13.65 -11.40
N CYS A 109 3.54 -13.60 -12.72
CA CYS A 109 2.88 -14.64 -13.49
C CYS A 109 1.42 -14.87 -13.03
N GLY A 110 0.78 -15.93 -13.53
CA GLY A 110 -0.57 -16.31 -13.14
C GLY A 110 -1.68 -15.60 -13.91
N PHE A 111 -2.91 -15.74 -13.40
CA PHE A 111 -4.15 -15.31 -14.07
C PHE A 111 -5.08 -14.49 -13.15
N THR A 112 -4.57 -14.05 -12.00
CA THR A 112 -5.33 -13.27 -11.01
C THR A 112 -5.14 -11.78 -11.21
N GLY A 113 -6.07 -10.98 -10.67
CA GLY A 113 -5.92 -9.54 -10.52
C GLY A 113 -5.58 -9.17 -9.07
N ARG A 114 -5.21 -7.90 -8.87
CA ARG A 114 -4.97 -7.37 -7.52
C ARG A 114 -6.27 -7.32 -6.72
N VAL A 115 -6.20 -7.69 -5.46
CA VAL A 115 -7.24 -7.46 -4.44
C VAL A 115 -6.71 -6.52 -3.37
N ILE A 116 -7.59 -5.69 -2.82
CA ILE A 116 -7.29 -4.83 -1.67
C ILE A 116 -8.11 -5.34 -0.50
N GLY A 117 -7.46 -5.60 0.63
CA GLY A 117 -8.15 -6.20 1.77
C GLY A 117 -7.52 -5.89 3.11
N MET A 118 -8.33 -6.09 4.16
CA MET A 118 -7.92 -6.04 5.55
C MET A 118 -7.31 -7.39 5.97
N TYR A 119 -6.29 -7.37 6.81
CA TYR A 119 -5.65 -8.60 7.29
C TYR A 119 -5.11 -8.46 8.71
N ALA A 120 -4.83 -9.60 9.35
CA ALA A 120 -4.11 -9.70 10.62
C ALA A 120 -3.04 -10.80 10.54
N THR A 121 -1.83 -10.51 11.01
CA THR A 121 -0.69 -11.44 11.08
C THR A 121 -0.40 -11.93 12.49
N LYS A 122 -0.85 -11.21 13.51
CA LYS A 122 -0.72 -11.57 14.93
C LYS A 122 -1.94 -11.10 15.69
N GLY A 123 -2.40 -11.91 16.64
CA GLY A 123 -3.51 -11.54 17.52
C GLY A 123 -4.79 -11.19 16.77
N ALA A 124 -5.60 -10.31 17.36
CA ALA A 124 -6.82 -9.78 16.77
C ALA A 124 -6.64 -8.31 16.40
N VAL A 125 -7.11 -7.94 15.21
CA VAL A 125 -7.18 -6.55 14.73
C VAL A 125 -8.63 -6.25 14.42
N ALA A 126 -9.14 -5.15 14.97
CA ALA A 126 -10.51 -4.69 14.73
C ALA A 126 -10.51 -3.60 13.67
N PHE A 127 -11.37 -3.76 12.66
CA PHE A 127 -11.63 -2.76 11.64
C PHE A 127 -13.07 -2.30 11.80
N ASP A 128 -13.26 -1.00 11.96
CA ASP A 128 -14.59 -0.41 12.13
C ASP A 128 -15.33 -0.30 10.78
N TRP A 129 -14.59 -0.03 9.70
CA TRP A 129 -15.12 0.13 8.35
C TRP A 129 -14.07 -0.18 7.29
N PHE A 130 -14.52 -0.34 6.05
CA PHE A 130 -13.71 -0.38 4.85
C PHE A 130 -14.42 0.42 3.75
N GLU A 131 -13.72 1.37 3.16
CA GLU A 131 -14.23 2.20 2.06
C GLU A 131 -13.40 1.96 0.81
N TYR A 132 -14.08 1.89 -0.34
CA TYR A 132 -13.45 1.83 -1.65
C TYR A 132 -14.09 2.89 -2.55
N ALA A 133 -13.30 3.89 -2.92
CA ALA A 133 -13.69 4.92 -3.86
C ALA A 133 -12.90 4.77 -5.17
N PRO A 134 -13.55 4.50 -6.32
CA PRO A 134 -12.86 4.51 -7.60
C PRO A 134 -12.49 5.95 -7.98
N ALA A 135 -11.39 6.11 -8.72
CA ALA A 135 -11.07 7.40 -9.32
C ALA A 135 -12.23 7.87 -10.21
N PRO A 136 -12.55 9.18 -10.22
CA PRO A 136 -13.57 9.70 -11.12
C PRO A 136 -13.20 9.36 -12.56
N ALA A 137 -14.19 8.95 -13.35
CA ALA A 137 -13.98 8.69 -14.77
C ALA A 137 -13.44 9.97 -15.45
N PRO A 138 -12.48 9.85 -16.38
CA PRO A 138 -12.01 11.01 -17.12
C PRO A 138 -13.20 11.65 -17.85
N SER A 139 -13.27 12.97 -17.79
CA SER A 139 -14.24 13.75 -18.59
C SER A 139 -13.94 13.52 -20.08
N VAL A 140 -14.96 13.02 -20.80
CA VAL A 140 -14.94 12.72 -22.24
C VAL A 140 -14.86 13.99 -23.07
#